data_AF-A0A962LYE6-F1
#
_entry.id   AF-A0A962LYE6-F1
#
_cell.length_a   1.000
_cell.length_b   1.000
_cell.length_c   1.000
_cell.angle_alpha   90.00
_cell.angle_beta   90.00
_cell.angle_gamma   90.00
#
_symmetry.space_group_name_H-M   'P 1'
#
loop_
_entity.id
_entity.type
_entity.pdbx_description
1 polymer ?
#
loop_
_entity_poly.entity_id
_entity_poly.type
_entity_poly.pdbx_seq_one_letter_code
_entity_poly.pdbx_strand_id
1 'polypeptide(L)'
;MNFLAHFHLAWPDEGMVAGGLEGDYYKGALRGQLPEAIERGVRLHRAIDAYTDEHPVVASLRRDFPMGLRRYAGILIDLSFDHFLSKYWERYCDIPLGQ
;
A
#
# COMPACT_ATOMS: atom_id res chain seq x y z
N MET A 1 0.35 6.84 2.00
CA MET A 1 1.10 5.58 1.89
C MET A 1 0.78 4.68 3.06
N ASN A 2 0.50 3.43 2.73
CA ASN A 2 0.00 2.34 3.59
C ASN A 2 1.07 1.22 3.60
N PHE A 3 2.26 1.53 4.14
CA PHE A 3 3.49 0.75 3.95
C PHE A 3 3.39 -0.68 4.49
N LEU A 4 2.78 -0.87 5.66
CA LEU A 4 2.65 -2.20 6.25
C LEU A 4 1.82 -3.10 5.34
N ALA A 5 0.72 -2.61 4.76
CA ALA A 5 -0.07 -3.39 3.82
C ALA A 5 0.72 -3.77 2.56
N HIS A 6 1.47 -2.83 1.95
CA HIS A 6 2.29 -3.12 0.77
C HIS A 6 3.38 -4.15 1.07
N PHE A 7 4.09 -4.01 2.21
CA PHE A 7 5.14 -4.93 2.59
C PHE A 7 4.59 -6.31 2.96
N HIS A 8 3.47 -6.35 3.68
CA HIS A 8 2.82 -7.59 4.05
C HIS A 8 2.40 -8.42 2.83
N LEU A 9 1.83 -7.76 1.80
CA LEU A 9 1.43 -8.43 0.56
C LEU A 9 2.60 -8.80 -0.36
N ALA A 10 3.76 -8.15 -0.20
CA ALA A 10 4.98 -8.44 -0.95
C ALA A 10 5.88 -9.49 -0.28
N TRP A 11 5.74 -9.69 1.03
CA TRP A 11 6.45 -10.70 1.81
C TRP A 11 6.15 -12.13 1.28
N PRO A 12 7.10 -13.08 1.29
CA PRO A 12 8.43 -13.04 1.91
C PRO A 12 9.61 -12.67 0.99
N ASP A 13 9.36 -12.30 -0.27
CA ASP A 13 10.44 -11.97 -1.20
C ASP A 13 11.00 -10.56 -0.89
N GLU A 14 12.22 -10.49 -0.34
CA GLU A 14 12.88 -9.23 0.04
C GLU A 14 12.97 -8.24 -1.13
N GLY A 15 13.17 -8.74 -2.36
CA GLY A 15 13.20 -7.92 -3.56
C GLY A 15 11.82 -7.34 -3.86
N MET A 16 10.76 -8.11 -3.67
CA MET A 16 9.39 -7.60 -3.80
C MET A 16 9.04 -6.59 -2.71
N VAL A 17 9.47 -6.81 -1.46
CA VAL A 17 9.28 -5.85 -0.36
C VAL A 17 10.00 -4.53 -0.68
N ALA A 18 11.26 -4.60 -1.12
CA ALA A 18 12.01 -3.43 -1.59
C ALA A 18 11.30 -2.75 -2.77
N GLY A 19 10.80 -3.52 -3.74
CA GLY A 19 9.99 -2.98 -4.84
C GLY A 19 8.68 -2.33 -4.36
N GLY A 20 8.08 -2.83 -3.29
CA GLY A 20 6.92 -2.25 -2.62
C GLY A 20 7.19 -0.84 -2.08
N LEU A 21 8.40 -0.60 -1.57
CA LEU A 21 8.87 0.72 -1.18
C LEU A 21 9.20 1.60 -2.40
N GLU A 22 9.91 1.03 -3.39
CA GLU A 22 10.30 1.75 -4.61
C GLU A 22 9.11 2.20 -5.47
N GLY A 23 7.93 1.58 -5.33
CA GLY A 23 6.72 1.96 -6.06
C GLY A 23 6.31 3.43 -5.88
N ASP A 24 6.62 4.01 -4.72
CA ASP A 24 6.39 5.44 -4.45
C ASP A 24 7.29 6.36 -5.26
N TYR A 25 8.48 5.91 -5.63
CA TYR A 25 9.52 6.73 -6.25
C TYR A 25 9.66 6.44 -7.75
N TYR A 26 9.49 5.18 -8.15
CA TYR A 26 9.61 4.76 -9.54
C TYR A 26 8.33 5.05 -10.32
N LYS A 27 8.34 6.10 -11.15
CA LYS A 27 7.21 6.52 -11.98
C LYS A 27 7.38 6.10 -13.44
N GLY A 28 6.27 5.88 -14.14
CA GLY A 28 6.26 5.54 -15.57
C GLY A 28 6.38 4.04 -15.86
N ALA A 29 6.58 3.70 -17.14
CA ALA A 29 6.59 2.32 -17.60
C ALA A 29 7.83 1.56 -17.08
N LEU A 30 7.61 0.32 -16.64
CA LEU A 30 8.66 -0.61 -16.24
C LEU A 30 9.18 -1.31 -17.49
N ARG A 31 10.49 -1.25 -17.77
CA ARG A 31 11.09 -1.80 -19.00
C ARG A 31 12.29 -2.70 -18.70
N GLY A 32 12.35 -3.32 -17.52
CA GLY A 32 13.43 -4.22 -17.14
C GLY A 32 14.71 -3.52 -16.69
N GLN A 33 14.63 -2.28 -16.20
CA GLN A 33 15.80 -1.55 -15.69
C GLN A 33 16.12 -1.86 -14.22
N LEU A 34 15.18 -2.47 -13.50
CA LEU A 34 15.34 -2.89 -12.11
C LEU A 34 15.60 -4.40 -12.05
N PRO A 35 16.24 -4.91 -10.98
CA PRO A 35 16.24 -6.34 -10.69
C PRO A 35 14.81 -6.90 -10.71
N GLU A 36 14.64 -8.09 -11.28
CA GLU A 36 13.31 -8.65 -11.58
C GLU A 36 12.36 -8.63 -10.37
N ALA A 37 12.83 -9.05 -9.19
CA ALA A 37 12.02 -9.07 -7.98
C ALA A 37 11.55 -7.67 -7.54
N ILE A 38 12.42 -6.66 -7.65
CA ILE A 38 12.08 -5.26 -7.35
C ILE A 38 11.07 -4.74 -8.37
N GLU A 39 11.26 -5.02 -9.65
CA GLU A 39 10.30 -4.61 -10.67
C GLU A 39 8.90 -5.24 -10.45
N ARG A 40 8.85 -6.52 -10.05
CA ARG A 40 7.61 -7.18 -9.64
C ARG A 40 6.99 -6.53 -8.41
N GLY A 41 7.81 -6.15 -7.42
CA GLY A 41 7.35 -5.41 -6.24
C GLY A 41 6.73 -4.06 -6.60
N VAL A 42 7.35 -3.30 -7.52
CA VAL A 42 6.80 -2.03 -8.02
C VAL A 42 5.47 -2.25 -8.76
N ARG A 43 5.35 -3.33 -9.55
CA ARG A 43 4.07 -3.71 -10.19
C ARG A 43 2.99 -4.01 -9.15
N LEU A 44 3.34 -4.80 -8.12
CA LEU A 44 2.42 -5.16 -7.05
C LEU A 44 1.95 -3.93 -6.27
N HIS A 45 2.87 -3.03 -5.89
CA HIS A 45 2.53 -1.76 -5.25
C HIS A 45 1.47 -0.99 -6.03
N ARG A 46 1.69 -0.80 -7.34
CA ARG A 46 0.74 -0.07 -8.20
C ARG A 46 -0.60 -0.79 -8.33
N ALA A 47 -0.60 -2.12 -8.34
CA ALA A 47 -1.82 -2.91 -8.40
C ALA A 47 -2.65 -2.76 -7.12
N ILE A 48 -2.00 -2.75 -5.94
CA ILE A 48 -2.64 -2.49 -4.65
C ILE A 48 -3.23 -1.07 -4.62
N ASP A 49 -2.44 -0.07 -5.00
CA ASP A 49 -2.90 1.32 -5.06
C ASP A 49 -4.13 1.45 -5.97
N ALA A 50 -4.04 0.97 -7.21
CA ALA A 50 -5.14 1.02 -8.16
C ALA A 50 -6.40 0.34 -7.62
N TYR A 51 -6.26 -0.86 -7.03
CA TYR A 51 -7.38 -1.57 -6.42
C TYR A 51 -8.05 -0.75 -5.30
N THR A 52 -7.26 -0.16 -4.40
CA THR A 52 -7.80 0.62 -3.27
C THR A 52 -8.37 1.96 -3.69
N ASP A 53 -7.73 2.65 -4.63
CA ASP A 53 -8.17 3.94 -5.16
C ASP A 53 -9.49 3.83 -5.92
N GLU A 54 -9.69 2.73 -6.66
CA GLU A 54 -10.91 2.46 -7.42
C GLU A 54 -12.04 1.87 -6.56
N HIS A 55 -11.74 1.41 -5.35
CA HIS A 55 -12.72 0.73 -4.52
C HIS A 55 -13.85 1.69 -4.08
N PRO A 56 -15.14 1.37 -4.34
CA PRO A 56 -16.26 2.29 -4.08
C PRO A 56 -16.36 2.77 -2.64
N VAL A 57 -15.98 1.91 -1.67
CA VAL A 57 -15.96 2.29 -0.24
C VAL A 57 -14.90 3.36 0.03
N VAL A 58 -13.70 3.25 -0.57
CA VAL A 58 -12.62 4.23 -0.39
C VAL A 58 -13.00 5.56 -1.04
N ALA A 59 -13.58 5.51 -2.24
CA ALA A 59 -14.13 6.69 -2.88
C ALA A 59 -15.23 7.36 -2.03
N SER A 60 -16.10 6.59 -1.38
CA SER A 60 -17.09 7.13 -0.45
C SER A 60 -16.43 7.78 0.76
N LEU A 61 -15.50 7.09 1.42
CA LEU A 61 -14.77 7.61 2.57
C LEU A 61 -14.11 8.95 2.25
N ARG A 62 -13.46 9.09 1.09
CA ARG A 62 -12.85 10.37 0.64
C ARG A 62 -13.88 11.50 0.52
N ARG A 63 -15.10 11.22 0.08
CA ARG A 63 -16.18 12.22 -0.08
C ARG A 63 -16.77 12.67 1.24
N ASP A 64 -16.80 11.77 2.23
CA ASP A 64 -17.35 12.01 3.57
C ASP A 64 -16.49 12.98 4.39
N PHE A 65 -15.23 13.19 4.00
CA PHE A 65 -14.39 14.22 4.62
C PHE A 65 -14.95 15.63 4.37
N PRO A 66 -14.90 16.51 5.39
CA PRO A 66 -15.24 17.93 5.24
C PRO A 66 -14.45 18.57 4.10
N MET A 67 -15.08 19.50 3.35
CA MET A 67 -14.51 20.07 2.13
C MET A 67 -13.07 20.61 2.32
N GLY A 68 -12.80 21.31 3.43
CA GLY A 68 -11.48 21.85 3.74
C GLY A 68 -10.41 20.80 4.06
N LEU A 69 -10.81 19.55 4.33
CA LEU A 69 -9.92 18.44 4.70
C LEU A 69 -9.77 17.39 3.60
N ARG A 70 -10.53 17.47 2.50
CA ARG A 70 -10.50 16.47 1.41
C ARG A 70 -9.11 16.28 0.77
N ARG A 71 -8.28 17.33 0.74
CA ARG A 71 -6.87 17.26 0.33
C ARG A 71 -6.08 16.20 1.13
N TYR A 72 -6.42 16.02 2.40
CA TYR A 72 -5.71 15.15 3.33
C TYR A 72 -6.40 13.80 3.51
N ALA A 73 -7.60 13.62 2.94
CA ALA A 73 -8.41 12.42 3.13
C ALA A 73 -7.64 11.15 2.73
N GLY A 74 -6.94 11.15 1.58
CA GLY A 74 -6.14 10.01 1.14
C GLY A 74 -5.06 9.63 2.15
N ILE A 75 -4.28 10.62 2.62
CA ILE A 75 -3.23 10.41 3.63
C ILE A 75 -3.80 9.80 4.92
N LEU A 76 -4.91 10.35 5.41
CA LEU A 76 -5.54 9.87 6.64
C LEU A 76 -6.14 8.47 6.48
N ILE A 77 -6.72 8.16 5.32
CA ILE A 77 -7.22 6.82 5.01
C ILE A 77 -6.08 5.82 4.97
N ASP A 78 -4.98 6.14 4.29
CA ASP A 78 -3.81 5.25 4.19
C ASP A 78 -3.21 4.96 5.58
N LEU A 79 -3.01 5.99 6.40
CA LEU A 79 -2.55 5.84 7.78
C LEU A 79 -3.53 5.00 8.61
N SER A 80 -4.83 5.14 8.37
CA SER A 80 -5.85 4.36 9.06
C SER A 80 -5.80 2.88 8.65
N PHE A 81 -5.52 2.58 7.38
CA PHE A 81 -5.37 1.20 6.92
C PHE A 81 -4.19 0.50 7.60
N ASP A 82 -3.00 1.10 7.61
CA ASP A 82 -1.85 0.56 8.33
C ASP A 82 -2.15 0.41 9.83
N HIS A 83 -2.79 1.41 10.43
CA HIS A 83 -3.18 1.38 11.84
C HIS A 83 -4.11 0.20 12.15
N PHE A 84 -5.18 0.01 11.38
CA PHE A 84 -6.13 -1.08 11.61
C PHE A 84 -5.55 -2.44 11.25
N LEU A 85 -4.71 -2.54 10.22
CA LEU A 85 -3.99 -3.77 9.89
C LEU A 85 -3.07 -4.18 11.04
N SER A 86 -2.28 -3.24 11.58
CA SER A 86 -1.43 -3.48 12.74
C SER A 86 -2.24 -3.86 13.98
N LYS A 87 -3.32 -3.14 14.26
CA LYS A 87 -4.20 -3.38 15.43
C LYS A 87 -4.86 -4.77 15.39
N TYR A 88 -5.23 -5.24 14.20
CA TYR A 88 -5.91 -6.52 14.02
C TYR A 88 -5.00 -7.55 13.35
N TRP A 89 -3.68 -7.41 13.52
CA TRP A 89 -2.69 -8.19 12.78
C TRP A 89 -2.89 -9.70 12.86
N GLU A 90 -3.16 -10.23 14.06
CA GLU A 90 -3.41 -11.66 14.32
C GLU A 90 -4.60 -12.24 13.53
N ARG A 91 -5.50 -11.38 13.02
CA ARG A 91 -6.61 -11.82 12.16
C ARG A 91 -6.19 -12.01 10.70
N TYR A 92 -5.15 -11.31 10.26
CA TYR A 92 -4.74 -11.23 8.86
C TYR A 92 -3.39 -11.90 8.59
N CYS A 93 -2.60 -12.17 9.63
CA CYS A 93 -1.30 -12.79 9.52
C CYS A 93 -1.05 -13.77 10.68
N ASP A 94 -0.57 -14.96 10.33
CA ASP A 94 -0.20 -16.00 11.29
C ASP A 94 1.18 -15.77 11.93
N ILE A 95 1.96 -14.83 11.40
CA ILE A 95 3.28 -14.44 11.93
C ILE A 95 3.07 -13.28 12.89
N PRO A 96 3.61 -13.30 14.12
CA PRO A 96 3.48 -12.17 15.04
C PRO A 96 4.05 -10.87 14.47
N LEU A 97 3.36 -9.74 14.68
CA LEU A 97 3.92 -8.42 14.42
C LEU A 97 4.99 -8.18 15.49
N GLY A 98 6.26 -8.08 15.09
CA GLY A 98 7.36 -7.83 16.02
C GLY A 98 7.05 -6.60 16.88
N GLN A 99 7.15 -6.74 18.20
CA GLN A 99 6.96 -5.65 19.16
C GLN A 99 8.27 -4.90 19.40
#